data_AF-A0A7K4FSV3-F1
#
_entry.id   AF-A0A7K4FSV3-F1
#
_cell.length_a   1.000
_cell.length_b   1.000
_cell.length_c   1.000
_cell.angle_alpha   90.00
_cell.angle_beta   90.00
_cell.angle_gamma   90.00
#
_symmetry.space_group_name_H-M   'P 1'
#
loop_
_entity.id
_entity.type
_entity.pdbx_description
1 polymer ?
#
loop_
_entity_poly.entity_id
_entity_poly.type
_entity_poly.pdbx_seq_one_letter_code
_entity_poly.pdbx_strand_id
1 'polypeptide(L)'
;MEISPEKILNYLIFVGIWYLLLFIYIIWKRSFKYKIEDCQFTIQSPLSRPIKLSCNEIKENFVSQGFLAKKFGCASLYLITEKNTYIIKDVDERVAREGEKLLEEKK
;
A
#
# COMPACT_ATOMS: atom_id res chain seq x y z
N MET A 1 -18.95 -27.31 31.12
CA MET A 1 -17.64 -26.85 30.59
C MET A 1 -16.96 -26.07 31.70
N GLU A 2 -15.97 -26.66 32.36
CA GLU A 2 -15.18 -25.94 33.38
C GLU A 2 -14.14 -25.06 32.69
N ILE A 3 -14.26 -23.76 32.90
CA ILE A 3 -13.30 -22.78 32.41
C ILE A 3 -12.18 -22.70 33.46
N SER A 4 -11.10 -23.45 33.24
CA SER A 4 -9.90 -23.36 34.07
C SER A 4 -9.22 -21.98 33.88
N PRO A 5 -8.70 -21.36 34.96
CA PRO A 5 -7.93 -20.12 34.89
C PRO A 5 -6.78 -20.15 33.87
N GLU A 6 -6.15 -21.32 33.67
CA GLU A 6 -5.09 -21.50 32.69
C GLU A 6 -5.59 -21.35 31.24
N LYS A 7 -6.82 -21.79 30.96
CA LYS A 7 -7.43 -21.63 29.63
C LYS A 7 -7.75 -20.17 29.34
N ILE A 8 -8.17 -19.41 30.36
CA ILE A 8 -8.39 -17.96 30.25
C ILE A 8 -7.06 -17.25 29.98
N LEU A 9 -6.00 -17.59 30.73
CA LEU A 9 -4.68 -16.99 30.54
C LEU A 9 -4.13 -17.25 29.13
N ASN A 10 -4.21 -18.50 28.66
CA ASN A 10 -3.78 -18.86 27.30
C ASN A 10 -4.57 -18.12 26.22
N TYR A 11 -5.88 -17.98 26.41
CA TYR A 11 -6.72 -17.18 25.50
C TYR A 11 -6.30 -15.71 25.48
N LEU A 12 -6.06 -15.10 26.65
CA LEU A 12 -5.61 -13.70 26.73
C LEU A 12 -4.24 -13.50 26.09
N ILE A 13 -3.31 -14.44 26.25
CA ILE A 13 -2.00 -14.41 25.57
C ILE A 13 -2.20 -14.46 24.06
N PHE A 14 -3.03 -15.37 23.55
CA PHE A 14 -3.34 -15.48 22.13
C PHE A 14 -3.93 -14.18 21.57
N VAL A 15 -4.92 -13.61 22.25
CA VAL A 15 -5.54 -12.33 21.88
C VAL A 15 -4.50 -11.19 21.91
N GLY A 16 -3.64 -11.16 22.93
CA GLY A 16 -2.54 -10.20 23.03
C GLY A 16 -1.57 -10.27 21.85
N ILE A 17 -1.14 -11.48 21.47
CA ILE A 17 -0.27 -11.70 20.30
C ILE A 17 -0.98 -11.25 19.02
N TRP A 18 -2.27 -11.56 18.88
CA TRP A 18 -3.05 -11.18 17.71
C TRP A 18 -3.10 -9.65 17.52
N TYR A 19 -3.42 -8.91 18.59
CA TYR A 19 -3.43 -7.46 18.55
C TYR A 19 -2.04 -6.86 18.36
N LEU A 20 -1.00 -7.49 18.91
CA LEU A 20 0.38 -7.08 18.68
C LEU A 20 0.77 -7.20 17.20
N LEU A 21 0.44 -8.32 16.56
CA LEU A 21 0.69 -8.53 15.12
C LEU A 21 -0.08 -7.51 14.27
N LEU A 22 -1.34 -7.24 14.62
CA LEU A 22 -2.15 -6.22 13.96
C LEU A 22 -1.52 -4.83 14.09
N PHE A 23 -1.04 -4.48 15.29
CA PHE A 23 -0.40 -3.20 15.54
C PHE A 23 0.90 -3.04 14.72
N ILE A 24 1.74 -4.07 14.69
CA ILE A 24 2.96 -4.09 13.86
C ILE A 24 2.59 -3.91 12.38
N TYR A 25 1.55 -4.59 11.90
CA TYR A 25 1.08 -4.46 10.52
C TYR A 25 0.63 -3.03 10.19
N ILE A 26 -0.14 -2.39 11.09
CA ILE A 26 -0.60 -1.01 10.91
C ILE A 26 0.59 -0.04 10.82
N ILE A 27 1.57 -0.16 11.73
CA ILE A 27 2.78 0.67 11.70
C ILE A 27 3.55 0.46 10.41
N TRP A 28 3.73 -0.80 10.01
CA TRP A 28 4.45 -1.13 8.80
C TRP A 28 3.78 -0.50 7.58
N LYS A 29 2.45 -0.61 7.48
CA LYS A 29 1.65 0.02 6.42
C LYS A 29 1.75 1.54 6.42
N ARG A 30 1.62 2.19 7.57
CA ARG A 30 1.72 3.65 7.71
C ARG A 30 3.10 4.20 7.35
N SER A 31 4.12 3.35 7.38
CA SER A 31 5.49 3.74 7.05
C SER A 31 5.77 3.74 5.54
N PHE A 32 4.89 3.16 4.71
CA PHE A 32 4.98 3.34 3.26
C PHE A 32 4.58 4.77 2.91
N LYS A 33 5.48 5.46 2.21
CA LYS A 33 5.22 6.81 1.69
C LYS A 33 5.33 6.78 0.18
N TYR A 34 4.48 7.55 -0.46
CA TYR A 34 4.55 7.80 -1.89
C TYR A 34 4.55 9.31 -2.12
N LYS A 35 5.17 9.72 -3.23
CA LYS A 35 5.25 11.12 -3.63
C LYS A 35 5.17 11.20 -5.15
N ILE A 36 4.26 12.01 -5.66
CA ILE A 36 4.06 12.25 -7.08
C ILE A 36 4.30 13.76 -7.27
N GLU A 37 5.43 14.12 -7.88
CA GLU A 37 5.79 15.52 -8.17
C GLU A 37 6.44 15.60 -9.55
N ASP A 38 6.10 16.60 -10.36
CA ASP A 38 6.76 16.93 -11.63
C ASP A 38 7.02 15.71 -12.54
N CYS A 39 6.04 14.82 -12.64
CA CYS A 39 6.13 13.57 -13.42
C CYS A 39 7.21 12.59 -12.92
N GLN A 40 7.50 12.62 -11.61
CA GLN A 40 8.33 11.65 -10.91
C GLN A 40 7.51 10.96 -9.81
N PHE A 41 7.50 9.64 -9.86
CA PHE A 41 6.90 8.78 -8.85
C PHE A 41 7.99 8.30 -7.91
N THR A 42 7.91 8.70 -6.65
CA THR A 42 8.79 8.20 -5.60
C THR A 42 8.01 7.25 -4.70
N ILE A 43 8.51 6.02 -4.57
CA ILE A 43 7.96 4.97 -3.71
C ILE A 43 8.97 4.73 -2.59
N GLN A 44 8.60 5.06 -1.36
CA GLN A 44 9.43 4.84 -0.18
C GLN A 44 8.81 3.74 0.67
N SER A 45 9.48 2.59 0.67
CA SER A 45 9.22 1.51 1.63
C SER A 45 10.03 1.74 2.90
N PRO A 46 9.51 1.40 4.08
CA PRO A 46 10.25 1.54 5.34
C PRO A 46 11.56 0.74 5.39
N LEU A 47 11.64 -0.36 4.65
CA LEU A 47 12.78 -1.28 4.70
C LEU A 47 13.61 -1.31 3.41
N SER A 48 13.20 -0.57 2.38
CA SER A 48 13.83 -0.59 1.06
C SER A 48 14.30 0.80 0.67
N ARG A 49 15.32 0.88 -0.18
CA ARG A 49 15.75 2.16 -0.75
C ARG A 49 14.57 2.81 -1.49
N PRO A 50 14.40 4.14 -1.39
CA PRO A 50 13.37 4.84 -2.13
C PRO A 50 13.60 4.63 -3.63
N ILE A 51 12.56 4.20 -4.33
CA ILE A 51 12.57 4.00 -5.78
C ILE A 51 12.01 5.27 -6.40
N LYS A 52 12.74 5.84 -7.35
CA LYS A 52 12.28 6.98 -8.15
C LYS A 52 12.07 6.50 -9.58
N LEU A 53 10.92 6.81 -10.14
CA LEU A 53 10.54 6.47 -11.51
C LEU A 53 10.14 7.75 -12.22
N SER A 54 10.73 8.00 -13.37
CA SER A 54 10.29 9.05 -14.28
C SER A 54 9.11 8.56 -15.13
N CYS A 55 8.19 9.46 -15.50
CA CYS A 55 7.12 9.16 -16.45
C CYS A 55 7.61 8.49 -17.74
N ASN A 56 8.79 8.89 -18.24
CA ASN A 56 9.36 8.34 -19.48
C ASN A 56 9.78 6.86 -19.34
N GLU A 57 10.01 6.38 -18.12
CA GLU A 57 10.39 4.99 -17.86
C GLU A 57 9.15 4.09 -17.73
N ILE A 58 7.96 4.68 -17.62
CA ILE A 58 6.70 3.98 -17.39
C ILE A 58 6.04 3.72 -18.74
N LYS A 59 6.05 2.46 -19.17
CA LYS A 59 5.43 2.02 -20.42
C LYS A 59 3.91 1.97 -20.30
N GLU A 60 3.41 1.45 -19.20
CA GLU A 60 1.98 1.29 -18.96
C GLU A 60 1.69 1.57 -17.49
N ASN A 61 0.48 2.05 -17.24
CA ASN A 61 -0.01 2.26 -15.90
C ASN A 61 -1.51 1.96 -15.87
N PHE A 62 -2.00 1.56 -14.70
CA PHE A 62 -3.43 1.42 -14.48
C PHE A 62 -3.75 1.51 -12.98
N VAL A 63 -4.95 1.99 -12.68
CA VAL A 63 -5.50 1.96 -11.33
C VAL A 63 -6.34 0.70 -11.13
N SER A 64 -6.04 -0.06 -10.08
CA SER A 64 -6.87 -1.19 -9.63
C SER A 64 -7.57 -0.85 -8.33
N GLN A 65 -8.87 -1.13 -8.29
CA GLN A 65 -9.70 -0.89 -7.12
C GLN A 65 -10.64 -2.06 -6.87
N GLY A 66 -10.37 -2.84 -5.82
CA GLY A 66 -11.28 -3.88 -5.35
C GLY A 66 -12.47 -3.31 -4.56
N PHE A 67 -13.46 -4.16 -4.26
CA PHE A 67 -14.67 -3.78 -3.52
C PHE A 67 -14.37 -3.06 -2.19
N LEU A 68 -13.45 -3.62 -1.39
CA LEU A 68 -13.06 -3.03 -0.12
C LEU A 68 -12.32 -1.69 -0.31
N ALA A 69 -11.38 -1.65 -1.26
CA ALA A 69 -10.63 -0.43 -1.56
C ALA A 69 -11.58 0.72 -1.95
N LYS A 70 -12.59 0.42 -2.78
CA LYS A 70 -13.65 1.37 -3.14
C LYS A 70 -14.46 1.87 -1.95
N LYS A 71 -14.81 0.97 -1.01
CA LYS A 71 -15.53 1.35 0.21
C LYS A 71 -14.72 2.30 1.10
N PHE A 72 -13.39 2.19 1.10
CA PHE A 72 -12.50 3.02 1.90
C PHE A 72 -11.91 4.23 1.16
N GLY A 73 -12.29 4.46 -0.10
CA GLY A 73 -11.76 5.56 -0.91
C GLY A 73 -10.28 5.39 -1.28
N CYS A 74 -9.79 4.15 -1.28
CA CYS A 74 -8.41 3.82 -1.63
C CYS A 74 -8.36 3.07 -2.97
N ALA A 75 -7.20 3.11 -3.62
CA ALA A 75 -6.89 2.35 -4.82
C ALA A 75 -5.42 1.92 -4.82
N SER A 76 -5.05 1.08 -5.78
CA SER A 76 -3.65 0.72 -6.04
C SER A 76 -3.25 1.18 -7.43
N LEU A 77 -2.15 1.93 -7.53
CA LEU A 77 -1.58 2.37 -8.81
C LEU A 77 -0.47 1.40 -9.23
N TYR A 78 -0.63 0.82 -10.41
CA TYR A 78 0.35 -0.06 -11.02
C TYR A 78 1.16 0.72 -12.04
N LEU A 79 2.48 0.66 -11.91
CA LEU A 79 3.44 1.31 -12.80
C LEU A 79 4.30 0.22 -13.44
N ILE A 80 4.13 -0.01 -14.74
CA ILE A 80 4.85 -1.03 -15.49
C ILE A 80 5.98 -0.34 -16.26
N THR A 81 7.21 -0.76 -15.98
CA THR A 81 8.41 -0.35 -16.75
C THR A 81 8.90 -1.50 -17.61
N GLU A 82 9.93 -1.28 -18.42
CA GLU A 82 10.53 -2.35 -19.24
C GLU A 82 11.07 -3.53 -18.42
N LYS A 83 11.52 -3.26 -17.20
CA LYS A 83 12.26 -4.23 -16.38
C LYS A 83 11.44 -4.78 -15.23
N ASN A 84 10.56 -3.96 -14.64
CA ASN A 84 9.88 -4.28 -13.40
C ASN A 84 8.46 -3.71 -13.38
N THR A 85 7.62 -4.29 -12.53
CA THR A 85 6.32 -3.72 -12.16
C THR A 85 6.40 -3.18 -10.74
N TYR A 86 6.00 -1.93 -10.55
CA TYR A 86 5.93 -1.28 -9.26
C TYR A 86 4.47 -1.05 -8.90
N ILE A 87 4.14 -1.28 -7.62
CA ILE A 87 2.76 -1.16 -7.13
C ILE A 87 2.78 -0.19 -5.95
N ILE A 88 2.01 0.89 -6.09
CA ILE A 88 1.73 1.81 -4.99
C ILE A 88 0.37 1.42 -4.43
N LYS A 89 0.36 0.79 -3.25
CA LYS A 89 -0.86 0.27 -2.61
C LYS A 89 -1.47 1.29 -1.68
N ASP A 90 -2.78 1.19 -1.48
CA ASP A 90 -3.55 1.96 -0.50
C ASP A 90 -3.40 3.48 -0.67
N VAL A 91 -3.32 3.92 -1.93
CA VAL A 91 -3.29 5.33 -2.33
C VAL A 91 -4.71 5.89 -2.30
N ASP A 92 -4.88 7.16 -1.92
CA ASP A 92 -6.17 7.84 -2.10
C ASP A 92 -6.63 7.72 -3.56
N GLU A 93 -7.90 7.35 -3.76
CA GLU A 93 -8.44 7.11 -5.10
C GLU A 93 -8.25 8.31 -6.03
N ARG A 94 -8.39 9.54 -5.52
CA ARG A 94 -8.24 10.77 -6.33
C ARG A 94 -6.80 10.90 -6.80
N VAL A 95 -5.85 10.68 -5.90
CA VAL A 95 -4.41 10.78 -6.20
C VAL A 95 -3.97 9.68 -7.17
N ALA A 96 -4.50 8.46 -7.02
CA ALA A 96 -4.22 7.37 -7.96
C ALA A 96 -4.71 7.70 -9.38
N ARG A 97 -5.93 8.25 -9.51
CA ARG A 97 -6.49 8.67 -10.81
C ARG A 97 -5.78 9.89 -11.39
N GLU A 98 -5.35 10.84 -10.56
CA GLU A 98 -4.52 11.98 -11.00
C GLU A 98 -3.17 11.50 -11.54
N GLY A 99 -2.52 10.56 -10.85
CA GLY A 99 -1.28 9.94 -11.31
C GLY A 99 -1.41 9.21 -12.65
N GLU A 100 -2.52 8.50 -12.86
CA GLU A 100 -2.86 7.85 -14.14
C GLU A 100 -3.04 8.89 -15.26
N LYS A 101 -3.82 9.95 -15.04
CA LYS A 101 -4.01 11.03 -16.02
C LYS A 101 -2.72 11.75 -16.38
N LEU A 102 -1.87 12.06 -15.40
CA LEU A 102 -0.57 12.72 -15.63
C LEU A 102 0.33 11.91 -16.57
N LEU A 103 0.22 10.58 -16.54
CA LEU A 103 0.97 9.68 -17.42
C LEU A 103 0.35 9.57 -18.81
N GLU A 104 -0.98 9.70 -18.93
CA GLU A 104 -1.68 9.72 -20.23
C GLU A 104 -1.39 11.01 -21.01
N GLU A 105 -1.37 12.17 -20.34
CA GLU A 105 -1.13 13.48 -20.98
C GLU A 105 0.31 13.65 -21.54
N LYS A 106 1.24 12.82 -21.08
CA LYS A 106 2.67 12.90 -21.43
C LYS A 106 3.12 11.87 -22.47
N LYS A 107 2.26 10.92 -22.85
CA LYS A 107 2.50 9.94 -23.91
C LYS A 107 2.11 10.48 -25.28
#